data_AF-A0A7K6MUQ9-F1
#
_entry.id   AF-A0A7K6MUQ9-F1
#
_cell.length_a   1.000
_cell.length_b   1.000
_cell.length_c   1.000
_cell.angle_alpha   90.00
_cell.angle_beta   90.00
_cell.angle_gamma   90.00
#
_symmetry.space_group_name_H-M   'P 1'
#
loop_
_entity.id
_entity.type
_entity.pdbx_description
1 polymer ?
#
loop_
_entity_poly.entity_id
_entity_poly.type
_entity_poly.pdbx_seq_one_letter_code
_entity_poly.pdbx_strand_id
1 'polypeptide(L)'
;PAGLNASTFPAKLWRLVNSPRVRSVRWDSQAQGLLIDRSLFERELLSPAGAQGEERKGAGAPPDSFQATHFGSFVRQLNLYGFQKVPGWTGAAVPGDAGAWLHFRNPNFRRDRPDLLLRIKRLTRTNRQRLAAGLEVRSRQPSRFQE
;
A
#
# COMPACT_ATOMS: atom_id res chain seq x y z
N PRO A 1 16.35 5.22 0.85
CA PRO A 1 16.44 6.56 0.20
C PRO A 1 16.17 7.68 1.23
N ALA A 2 17.17 8.53 1.44
CA ALA A 2 17.10 9.65 2.37
C ALA A 2 16.04 10.65 1.89
N GLY A 3 14.98 10.87 2.69
CA GLY A 3 13.89 11.80 2.38
C GLY A 3 12.50 11.16 2.27
N LEU A 4 12.40 9.83 2.14
CA LEU A 4 11.12 9.13 2.25
C LEU A 4 10.73 9.04 3.72
N ASN A 5 9.70 9.79 4.11
CA ASN A 5 9.05 9.60 5.39
C ASN A 5 8.46 8.17 5.43
N ALA A 6 9.17 7.26 6.11
CA ALA A 6 8.83 5.84 6.21
C ALA A 6 7.42 5.61 6.78
N SER A 7 6.91 6.58 7.54
CA SER A 7 5.58 6.58 8.14
C SER A 7 4.44 6.87 7.16
N THR A 8 4.71 7.34 5.95
CA THR A 8 3.66 7.66 4.95
C THR A 8 3.07 6.40 4.33
N PHE A 9 1.79 6.44 3.95
CA PHE A 9 1.10 5.28 3.36
C PHE A 9 1.83 4.71 2.12
N PRO A 10 2.28 5.51 1.13
CA PRO A 10 3.02 4.96 -0.02
C PRO A 10 4.34 4.31 0.37
N ALA A 11 5.07 4.85 1.36
CA ALA A 11 6.31 4.27 1.85
C ALA A 11 6.07 2.96 2.63
N LYS A 12 5.04 2.91 3.48
CA LYS A 12 4.60 1.68 4.16
C LYS A 12 4.17 0.62 3.15
N LEU A 13 3.38 1.01 2.16
CA LEU A 13 2.92 0.11 1.11
C LEU A 13 4.12 -0.45 0.32
N TRP A 14 5.04 0.40 -0.12
CA TRP A 14 6.24 -0.05 -0.83
C TRP A 14 7.07 -1.04 -0.01
N ARG A 15 7.25 -0.80 1.29
CA ARG A 15 7.95 -1.74 2.18
C ARG A 15 7.18 -3.04 2.38
N LEU A 16 5.86 -2.98 2.51
CA LEU A 16 4.98 -4.14 2.63
C LEU A 16 5.15 -5.10 1.44
N VAL A 17 5.15 -4.57 0.21
CA VAL A 17 5.27 -5.37 -1.02
C VAL A 17 6.67 -5.97 -1.20
N ASN A 18 7.70 -5.26 -0.72
CA ASN A 18 9.07 -5.76 -0.75
C ASN A 18 9.40 -6.69 0.42
N SER A 19 8.48 -6.88 1.36
CA SER A 19 8.69 -7.78 2.49
C SER A 19 8.44 -9.22 2.06
N PRO A 20 9.42 -10.14 2.21
CA PRO A 20 9.21 -11.56 1.89
C PRO A 20 8.21 -12.24 2.84
N ARG A 21 7.83 -11.56 3.94
CA ARG A 21 6.86 -12.04 4.93
C ARG A 21 5.42 -11.91 4.48
N VAL A 22 5.14 -11.07 3.47
CA VAL A 22 3.77 -10.80 3.01
C VAL A 22 3.58 -11.43 1.65
N ARG A 23 2.72 -12.45 1.58
CA ARG A 23 2.44 -13.17 0.33
C ARG A 23 1.22 -12.64 -0.40
N SER A 24 0.35 -11.92 0.32
CA SER A 24 -0.92 -11.37 -0.16
C SER A 24 -0.76 -10.20 -1.10
N VAL A 25 0.41 -9.57 -1.10
CA VAL A 25 0.69 -8.39 -1.91
C VAL A 25 2.00 -8.59 -2.65
N ARG A 26 2.00 -8.42 -3.98
CA ARG A 26 3.17 -8.60 -4.83
C ARG A 26 3.25 -7.53 -5.92
N TRP A 27 4.43 -7.39 -6.50
CA TRP A 27 4.61 -6.60 -7.71
C TRP A 27 4.04 -7.32 -8.92
N ASP A 28 3.55 -6.57 -9.90
CA ASP A 28 3.25 -7.12 -11.22
C ASP A 28 4.55 -7.48 -11.97
N SER A 29 4.42 -8.14 -13.13
CA SER A 29 5.57 -8.58 -13.94
C SER A 29 6.48 -7.43 -14.39
N GLN A 30 5.99 -6.19 -14.40
CA GLN A 30 6.73 -4.99 -14.78
C GLN A 30 7.20 -4.17 -13.58
N ALA A 31 6.92 -4.59 -12.34
CA ALA A 31 7.21 -3.86 -11.11
C ALA A 31 6.70 -2.39 -11.10
N GLN A 32 5.60 -2.17 -11.81
CA GLN A 32 4.88 -0.89 -11.99
C GLN A 32 3.49 -0.91 -11.36
N GLY A 33 3.01 -2.10 -11.01
CA GLY A 33 1.70 -2.36 -10.46
C GLY A 33 1.78 -3.22 -9.21
N LEU A 34 0.67 -3.19 -8.49
CA LEU A 34 0.45 -3.89 -7.25
C LEU A 34 -0.61 -4.96 -7.48
N LEU A 35 -0.27 -6.19 -7.13
CA LEU A 35 -1.17 -7.33 -7.18
C LEU A 35 -1.54 -7.70 -5.74
N ILE A 36 -2.82 -7.70 -5.43
CA ILE A 36 -3.33 -7.98 -4.09
C ILE A 36 -4.33 -9.11 -4.14
N ASP A 37 -4.05 -10.20 -3.43
CA ASP A 37 -5.04 -11.23 -3.15
C ASP A 37 -5.90 -10.77 -1.96
N ARG A 38 -7.20 -10.55 -2.18
CA ARG A 38 -8.11 -10.09 -1.13
C ARG A 38 -8.21 -11.09 0.03
N SER A 39 -8.40 -12.37 -0.30
CA SER A 39 -8.65 -13.42 0.69
C SER A 39 -7.41 -13.67 1.55
N LEU A 40 -6.23 -13.70 0.92
CA LEU A 40 -4.96 -13.85 1.61
C LEU A 40 -4.63 -12.60 2.41
N PHE A 41 -4.93 -11.39 1.90
CA PHE A 41 -4.71 -10.13 2.62
C PHE A 41 -5.55 -10.06 3.89
N GLU A 42 -6.83 -10.43 3.81
CA GLU A 42 -7.71 -10.50 4.97
C GLU A 42 -7.22 -11.54 5.99
N ARG A 43 -6.59 -12.64 5.54
CA ARG A 43 -6.02 -13.69 6.43
C ARG A 43 -4.68 -13.33 7.05
N GLU A 44 -3.80 -12.69 6.29
CA GLU A 44 -2.41 -12.44 6.67
C GLU A 44 -2.24 -11.12 7.42
N LEU A 45 -3.02 -10.10 7.04
CA LEU A 45 -2.87 -8.73 7.54
C LEU A 45 -4.07 -8.22 8.35
N LEU A 46 -5.28 -8.79 8.17
CA LEU A 46 -6.49 -8.33 8.86
C LEU A 46 -7.07 -9.34 9.85
N SER A 47 -6.62 -10.60 9.82
CA SER A 47 -7.13 -11.60 10.74
C SER A 47 -6.57 -11.34 12.13
N PRO A 48 -7.40 -11.46 13.19
CA PRO A 48 -6.98 -11.33 14.58
C PRO A 48 -6.21 -12.58 15.02
N ALA A 49 -5.14 -12.96 14.33
CA ALA A 49 -4.15 -13.93 14.81
C ALA A 49 -3.16 -13.26 15.79
N GLY A 50 -3.66 -12.31 16.58
CA GLY A 50 -2.94 -11.53 17.59
C GLY A 50 -3.75 -11.30 18.87
N ALA A 51 -4.88 -12.00 19.03
CA ALA A 51 -5.53 -12.17 20.33
C ALA A 51 -4.97 -13.39 21.11
N GLN A 52 -3.79 -13.88 20.73
CA GLN A 52 -2.98 -14.73 21.58
C GLN A 52 -1.75 -13.92 21.97
N GLY A 53 -1.71 -13.56 23.25
CA GLY A 53 -0.48 -13.20 23.92
C GLY A 53 0.54 -14.33 23.78
N GLU A 54 1.78 -13.95 24.00
CA GLU A 54 2.96 -14.81 24.09
C GLU A 54 3.54 -15.33 22.76
N GLU A 55 4.74 -14.81 22.49
CA GLU A 55 5.88 -15.58 22.02
C GLU A 55 5.76 -16.33 20.69
N ARG A 56 5.76 -15.58 19.58
CA ARG A 56 6.59 -15.97 18.43
C ARG A 56 7.88 -15.15 18.43
N LYS A 57 8.84 -15.59 19.24
CA LYS A 57 10.27 -15.26 19.04
C LYS A 57 10.64 -15.63 17.60
N GLY A 58 10.84 -14.63 16.74
CA GLY A 58 11.46 -14.77 15.40
C GLY A 58 10.64 -14.23 14.21
N ALA A 59 9.35 -14.01 14.35
CA ALA A 59 8.53 -13.48 13.26
C ALA A 59 7.44 -12.54 13.79
N GLY A 60 7.88 -11.45 14.42
CA GLY A 60 7.00 -10.34 14.76
C GLY A 60 6.22 -9.88 13.53
N ALA A 61 4.98 -9.46 13.76
CA ALA A 61 4.19 -8.76 12.76
C ALA A 61 5.09 -7.76 12.03
N PRO A 62 5.05 -7.71 10.68
CA PRO A 62 5.95 -6.83 9.95
C PRO A 62 5.80 -5.42 10.51
N PRO A 63 6.90 -4.69 10.80
CA PRO A 63 6.88 -3.40 11.49
C PRO A 63 6.10 -2.29 10.75
N ASP A 64 5.49 -2.64 9.61
CA ASP A 64 4.74 -1.78 8.70
C ASP A 64 3.30 -2.25 8.46
N SER A 65 2.77 -3.14 9.30
CA SER A 65 1.38 -3.58 9.21
C SER A 65 0.43 -2.38 9.21
N PHE A 66 -0.48 -2.34 8.23
CA PHE A 66 -1.54 -1.35 8.22
C PHE A 66 -2.52 -1.70 9.34
N GLN A 67 -2.77 -0.77 10.27
CA GLN A 67 -3.89 -0.84 11.21
C GLN A 67 -5.22 -0.63 10.45
N ALA A 68 -5.52 -1.53 9.52
CA ALA A 68 -6.82 -1.61 8.87
C ALA A 68 -7.57 -2.76 9.54
N THR A 69 -8.86 -2.55 9.82
CA THR A 69 -9.76 -3.61 10.30
C THR A 69 -10.41 -4.35 9.13
N HIS A 70 -10.48 -3.69 7.96
CA HIS A 70 -11.18 -4.20 6.78
C HIS A 70 -10.43 -3.86 5.49
N PHE A 71 -10.54 -4.76 4.51
CA PHE A 71 -9.93 -4.60 3.18
C PHE A 71 -10.39 -3.31 2.48
N GLY A 72 -11.67 -2.93 2.66
CA GLY A 72 -12.22 -1.69 2.10
C GLY A 72 -11.48 -0.43 2.57
N SER A 73 -10.98 -0.40 3.80
CA SER A 73 -10.18 0.72 4.32
C SER A 73 -8.83 0.84 3.60
N PHE A 74 -8.22 -0.30 3.28
CA PHE A 74 -6.99 -0.35 2.51
C PHE A 74 -7.19 0.10 1.06
N VAL A 75 -8.24 -0.38 0.39
CA VAL A 75 -8.62 0.10 -0.96
C VAL A 75 -8.94 1.59 -0.96
N ARG A 76 -9.59 2.10 0.09
CA ARG A 76 -9.85 3.53 0.23
C ARG A 76 -8.55 4.34 0.34
N GLN A 77 -7.54 3.85 1.05
CA GLN A 77 -6.23 4.49 1.07
C GLN A 77 -5.59 4.46 -0.32
N LEU A 78 -5.59 3.31 -1.02
CA LEU A 78 -5.10 3.22 -2.41
C LEU A 78 -5.76 4.29 -3.31
N ASN A 79 -7.08 4.39 -3.29
CA ASN A 79 -7.82 5.39 -4.07
C ASN A 79 -7.46 6.83 -3.68
N LEU A 80 -7.25 7.10 -2.38
CA LEU A 80 -6.82 8.42 -1.90
C LEU A 80 -5.41 8.77 -2.37
N TYR A 81 -4.55 7.82 -2.67
CA TYR A 81 -3.20 8.08 -3.20
C TYR A 81 -3.11 7.94 -4.72
N GLY A 82 -4.26 7.88 -5.41
CA GLY A 82 -4.30 7.87 -6.87
C GLY A 82 -3.96 6.52 -7.50
N PHE A 83 -4.01 5.43 -6.72
CA PHE A 83 -3.97 4.08 -7.30
C PHE A 83 -5.29 3.81 -7.99
N GLN A 84 -5.22 3.25 -9.19
CA GLN A 84 -6.38 2.87 -9.97
C GLN A 84 -6.41 1.36 -10.14
N LYS A 85 -7.58 0.75 -9.94
CA LYS A 85 -7.80 -0.66 -10.24
C LYS A 85 -7.79 -0.86 -11.75
N VAL A 86 -7.00 -1.80 -12.24
CA VAL A 86 -6.97 -2.20 -13.65
C VAL A 86 -8.12 -3.18 -13.90
N PRO A 87 -9.16 -2.81 -14.66
CA PRO A 87 -10.28 -3.72 -14.97
C PRO A 87 -9.82 -4.81 -15.95
N GLY A 88 -10.44 -5.99 -15.87
CA GLY A 88 -10.18 -7.09 -16.80
C GLY A 88 -8.83 -7.80 -16.62
N TRP A 89 -8.04 -7.44 -15.60
CA TRP A 89 -6.85 -8.21 -15.26
C TRP A 89 -7.25 -9.48 -14.50
N THR A 90 -7.37 -10.59 -15.22
CA THR A 90 -7.43 -11.95 -14.69
C THR A 90 -6.00 -12.47 -14.61
N GLY A 91 -5.35 -12.26 -13.48
CA GLY A 91 -3.99 -12.73 -13.25
C GLY A 91 -3.92 -14.26 -13.27
N ALA A 92 -3.60 -14.84 -14.42
CA ALA A 92 -3.07 -16.20 -14.53
C ALA A 92 -1.60 -16.18 -14.07
N ALA A 93 -1.35 -15.88 -12.79
CA ALA A 93 0.00 -15.86 -12.25
C ALA A 93 0.42 -17.23 -11.71
N VAL A 94 -0.53 -18.11 -11.36
CA VAL A 94 -0.26 -19.47 -10.89
C VAL A 94 -1.45 -20.39 -11.21
N PRO A 95 -1.25 -21.58 -11.82
CA PRO A 95 -2.30 -22.59 -11.89
C PRO A 95 -2.62 -23.05 -10.46
N GLY A 96 -3.85 -22.78 -9.98
CA GLY A 96 -4.30 -23.13 -8.62
C GLY A 96 -4.80 -21.94 -7.80
N ASP A 97 -4.47 -20.70 -8.20
CA ASP A 97 -4.93 -19.46 -7.55
C ASP A 97 -6.24 -18.97 -8.22
N ALA A 98 -7.28 -19.79 -8.18
CA ALA A 98 -8.62 -19.40 -8.63
C ALA A 98 -9.26 -18.47 -7.57
N GLY A 99 -8.82 -17.21 -7.51
CA GLY A 99 -9.19 -16.32 -6.40
C GLY A 99 -8.97 -14.82 -6.59
N ALA A 100 -9.26 -14.27 -7.77
CA ALA A 100 -9.50 -12.83 -7.99
C ALA A 100 -8.43 -11.86 -7.43
N TRP A 101 -7.15 -12.08 -7.77
CA TRP A 101 -6.10 -11.09 -7.54
C TRP A 101 -6.49 -9.72 -8.14
N LEU A 102 -6.38 -8.67 -7.34
CA LEU A 102 -6.71 -7.31 -7.74
C LEU A 102 -5.46 -6.56 -8.16
N HIS A 103 -5.46 -6.05 -9.39
CA HIS A 103 -4.37 -5.23 -9.91
C HIS A 103 -4.66 -3.74 -9.70
N PHE A 104 -3.76 -3.06 -9.00
CA PHE A 104 -3.76 -1.62 -8.83
C PHE A 104 -2.49 -1.03 -9.43
N ARG A 105 -2.60 0.07 -10.18
CA ARG A 105 -1.45 0.79 -10.74
C ARG A 105 -1.42 2.24 -10.29
N ASN A 106 -0.20 2.77 -10.18
CA ASN A 106 0.08 4.18 -10.03
C ASN A 106 1.41 4.48 -10.74
N PRO A 107 1.47 5.45 -11.67
CA PRO A 107 2.69 5.73 -12.44
C PRO A 107 3.90 6.13 -11.58
N ASN A 108 3.65 6.65 -10.37
CA ASN A 108 4.67 7.05 -9.42
C ASN A 108 4.99 5.96 -8.39
N PHE A 109 4.34 4.79 -8.45
CA PHE A 109 4.59 3.68 -7.54
C PHE A 109 5.34 2.57 -8.27
N ARG A 110 6.67 2.52 -8.10
CA ARG A 110 7.55 1.57 -8.79
C ARG A 110 8.53 0.93 -7.81
N ARG A 111 8.88 -0.33 -8.04
CA ARG A 111 9.86 -1.05 -7.20
C ARG A 111 11.23 -0.39 -7.24
N ASP A 112 11.74 -0.12 -8.43
CA ASP A 112 13.13 0.36 -8.64
C ASP A 112 13.29 1.87 -8.46
N ARG A 113 12.18 2.62 -8.33
CA ARG A 113 12.19 4.08 -8.22
C ARG A 113 11.42 4.53 -6.97
N PRO A 114 11.92 4.23 -5.76
CA PRO A 114 11.28 4.64 -4.52
C PRO A 114 11.23 6.17 -4.37
N ASP A 115 12.08 6.94 -5.07
CA ASP A 115 12.02 8.41 -5.08
C ASP A 115 10.70 8.95 -5.63
N LEU A 116 10.03 8.20 -6.52
CA LEU A 116 8.74 8.59 -7.08
C LEU A 116 7.61 8.55 -6.03
N LEU A 117 7.79 7.84 -4.92
CA LEU A 117 6.82 7.82 -3.83
C LEU A 117 6.59 9.22 -3.23
N LEU A 118 7.58 10.12 -3.31
CA LEU A 118 7.44 11.53 -2.89
C LEU A 118 6.42 12.30 -3.75
N ARG A 119 6.20 11.86 -5.00
CA ARG A 119 5.22 12.44 -5.92
C ARG A 119 3.81 11.93 -5.65
N ILE A 120 3.67 10.84 -4.90
CA ILE A 120 2.36 10.27 -4.52
C ILE A 120 1.79 11.07 -3.36
N LYS A 121 0.78 11.89 -3.63
CA LYS A 121 0.14 12.76 -2.65
C LYS A 121 -1.28 12.30 -2.35
N ARG A 122 -1.71 12.48 -1.10
CA ARG A 122 -3.07 12.13 -0.68
C ARG A 122 -4.08 13.10 -1.30
N LEU A 123 -4.99 12.61 -2.11
CA LEU A 123 -6.08 13.34 -2.79
C LEU A 123 -7.28 13.56 -1.86
N THR A 124 -7.10 14.33 -0.78
CA THR A 124 -8.21 14.82 0.04
C THR A 124 -9.08 15.82 -0.74
N ARG A 125 -10.31 16.12 -0.29
CA ARG A 125 -11.18 17.14 -0.92
C ARG A 125 -10.45 18.47 -1.13
N THR A 126 -9.74 18.93 -0.09
CA THR A 126 -8.89 20.13 -0.14
C THR A 126 -7.77 20.01 -1.17
N ASN A 127 -7.13 18.85 -1.28
CA ASN A 127 -6.05 18.65 -2.24
C ASN A 127 -6.56 18.52 -3.68
N ARG A 128 -7.74 17.93 -3.89
CA ARG A 128 -8.41 17.91 -5.20
C ARG A 128 -8.81 19.33 -5.63
N GLN A 129 -9.33 20.14 -4.72
CA GLN A 129 -9.65 21.55 -4.98
C GLN A 129 -8.39 22.35 -5.33
N ARG A 130 -7.27 22.12 -4.62
CA ARG A 130 -5.98 22.74 -4.94
C ARG A 130 -5.49 22.33 -6.33
N LEU A 131 -5.53 21.04 -6.68
CA LEU A 131 -5.16 20.58 -8.02
C LEU A 131 -6.06 21.16 -9.12
N ALA A 132 -7.36 21.24 -8.89
CA ALA A 132 -8.31 21.87 -9.82
C ALA A 132 -8.05 23.37 -10.00
N ALA A 133 -7.51 24.03 -8.97
CA ALA A 133 -7.09 25.43 -9.01
C ALA A 133 -5.63 25.62 -9.50
N GLY A 134 -4.96 24.57 -9.99
CA GLY A 134 -3.56 24.64 -10.43
C GLY A 134 -2.53 24.81 -9.30
N LEU A 135 -2.94 24.69 -8.04
CA LEU A 135 -2.10 24.86 -6.87
C LEU A 135 -1.37 23.57 -6.50
N GLU A 136 -0.10 23.69 -6.12
CA GLU A 136 0.70 22.55 -5.68
C GLU A 136 0.16 21.97 -4.36
N VAL A 137 -0.23 20.70 -4.38
CA VAL A 137 -0.54 19.97 -3.15
C VAL A 137 0.78 19.67 -2.45
N ARG A 138 1.01 20.14 -1.22
CA ARG A 138 2.18 19.69 -0.44
C ARG A 138 1.85 18.36 0.24
N SER A 139 2.77 17.40 0.14
CA SER A 139 2.71 16.18 0.95
C SER A 139 2.69 16.62 2.41
N ARG A 140 1.74 16.13 3.23
CA ARG A 140 1.73 16.45 4.68
C ARG A 140 3.11 16.09 5.21
N GLN A 141 3.91 17.11 5.56
CA GLN A 141 5.01 16.87 6.48
C GLN A 141 4.36 16.38 7.78
N PRO A 142 4.94 15.38 8.45
CA PRO A 142 4.49 15.07 9.80
C PRO A 142 4.56 16.39 10.56
N SER A 143 3.47 16.75 11.24
CA SER A 143 3.51 17.83 12.21
C SER A 143 4.67 17.49 13.14
N ARG A 144 5.77 18.23 12.97
CA ARG A 144 6.82 18.35 13.97
C ARG A 144 6.07 18.92 15.15
N PHE A 145 5.65 18.08 16.09
CA PHE A 145 5.32 18.57 17.42
C PHE A 145 6.56 19.32 17.87
N GLN A 146 6.43 20.65 17.87
CA GLN A 146 7.32 21.56 18.54
C GLN A 146 7.30 21.20 20.02
N GLU A 147 8.52 21.08 20.56
CA GLU A 147 8.97 21.53 21.88
C GLU A 147 8.34 20.89 23.12
#